data_AF-Q68JP2-F1
#
_entry.id   AF-Q68JP2-F1
#
_cell.length_a   1.000
_cell.length_b   1.000
_cell.length_c   1.000
_cell.angle_alpha   90.00
_cell.angle_beta   90.00
_cell.angle_gamma   90.00
#
_symmetry.space_group_name_H-M   'P 1'
#
loop_
_entity.id
_entity.type
_entity.pdbx_description
1 polymer ?
#
loop_
_entity_poly.entity_id
_entity_poly.type
_entity_poly.pdbx_seq_one_letter_code
_entity_poly.pdbx_strand_id
1 'polypeptide(L)'
;PMYFFLGNLSCLDTCYASTLLPRMLVSLLTGDKTISFSGCFSQLYFFSALAGTECYLLAAMSYDRYLAICKPLHYSTLMNNRFCLQLAAGSWLNGCLAITIFGLFLSQLTFCGPNEIDHFYCDPIPLMELSCSDTHLSLLVDFIIACVFTLPPFLLTLMSYVFILASIMRIPSTTGRQKAFSTC
;
A
#
# COMPACT_ATOMS: atom_id res chain seq x y z
N PRO A 1 8.75 -5.95 -17.73
CA PRO A 1 8.71 -5.47 -16.33
C PRO A 1 7.33 -4.99 -15.89
N MET A 2 6.72 -4.00 -16.56
CA MET A 2 5.43 -3.46 -16.13
C MET A 2 4.27 -4.46 -16.07
N TYR A 3 4.08 -5.34 -17.07
CA TYR A 3 3.01 -6.36 -17.02
C TYR A 3 3.15 -7.31 -15.82
N PHE A 4 4.38 -7.57 -15.38
CA PHE A 4 4.63 -8.39 -14.19
C PHE A 4 4.14 -7.67 -12.93
N PHE A 5 4.45 -6.37 -12.77
CA PHE A 5 3.93 -5.57 -11.66
C PHE A 5 2.40 -5.40 -11.73
N LEU A 6 1.84 -5.20 -12.92
CA LEU A 6 0.39 -5.09 -13.13
C LEU A 6 -0.34 -6.38 -12.74
N GLY A 7 0.24 -7.55 -13.02
CA GLY A 7 -0.30 -8.83 -12.57
C GLY A 7 -0.30 -8.98 -11.05
N ASN A 8 0.76 -8.51 -10.38
CA ASN A 8 0.80 -8.47 -8.90
C ASN A 8 -0.27 -7.52 -8.34
N LEU A 9 -0.41 -6.34 -8.94
CA LEU A 9 -1.42 -5.34 -8.56
C LEU A 9 -2.85 -5.89 -8.74
N SER A 10 -3.14 -6.52 -9.87
CA SER A 10 -4.46 -7.13 -10.12
C SER A 10 -4.77 -8.26 -9.13
N CYS A 11 -3.78 -9.08 -8.77
CA CYS A 11 -3.92 -10.09 -7.73
C CYS A 11 -4.23 -9.44 -6.38
N LEU A 12 -3.51 -8.36 -6.05
CA LEU A 12 -3.71 -7.59 -4.83
C LEU A 12 -5.11 -6.99 -4.76
N ASP A 13 -5.59 -6.34 -5.82
CA ASP A 13 -6.94 -5.76 -5.90
C ASP A 13 -8.03 -6.83 -5.76
N THR A 14 -7.80 -8.02 -6.35
CA THR A 14 -8.71 -9.15 -6.22
C THR A 14 -8.76 -9.66 -4.77
N CYS A 15 -7.61 -9.74 -4.09
CA CYS A 15 -7.54 -10.08 -2.67
C CYS A 15 -8.20 -9.01 -1.79
N TYR A 16 -8.01 -7.73 -2.12
CA TYR A 16 -8.62 -6.60 -1.44
C TYR A 16 -10.15 -6.65 -1.54
N ALA A 17 -10.66 -6.87 -2.76
CA ALA A 17 -12.07 -7.07 -3.02
C ALA A 17 -12.62 -8.28 -2.24
N SER A 18 -11.91 -9.42 -2.28
CA SER A 18 -12.35 -10.67 -1.64
C SER A 18 -12.34 -10.61 -0.12
N THR A 19 -11.55 -9.73 0.50
CA THR A 19 -11.49 -9.58 1.97
C THR A 19 -12.51 -8.57 2.48
N LEU A 20 -12.73 -7.48 1.75
CA LEU A 20 -13.65 -6.40 2.14
C LEU A 20 -15.10 -6.66 1.73
N LEU A 21 -15.35 -7.07 0.48
CA LEU A 21 -16.72 -7.16 -0.05
C LEU A 21 -17.60 -8.15 0.71
N PRO A 22 -17.15 -9.38 1.07
CA PRO A 22 -18.04 -10.33 1.74
C PRO A 22 -18.52 -9.81 3.09
N ARG A 23 -17.65 -9.13 3.84
CA ARG A 23 -18.00 -8.57 5.15
C ARG A 23 -18.91 -7.35 5.03
N MET A 24 -18.62 -6.44 4.10
CA MET A 24 -19.52 -5.31 3.84
C MET A 24 -20.91 -5.78 3.38
N LEU A 25 -20.97 -6.79 2.49
CA LEU A 25 -22.23 -7.36 2.01
C LEU A 25 -23.03 -8.02 3.12
N VAL A 26 -22.41 -8.82 3.98
CA VAL A 26 -23.10 -9.44 5.13
C VAL A 26 -23.67 -8.37 6.05
N SER A 27 -22.86 -7.39 6.43
CA SER A 27 -23.29 -6.30 7.33
C SER A 27 -24.43 -5.45 6.74
N LEU A 28 -24.42 -5.21 5.42
CA LEU A 28 -25.53 -4.53 4.72
C LEU A 28 -26.81 -5.38 4.65
N LEU A 29 -26.68 -6.70 4.48
CA LEU A 29 -27.81 -7.62 4.28
C LEU A 29 -28.50 -8.03 5.58
N THR A 30 -27.74 -8.28 6.65
CA THR A 30 -28.30 -8.71 7.94
C THR A 30 -28.62 -7.55 8.87
N GLY A 31 -28.08 -6.35 8.61
CA GLY A 31 -28.18 -5.19 9.51
C GLY A 31 -27.38 -5.36 10.82
N ASP A 32 -26.76 -6.53 11.00
CA ASP A 32 -25.92 -6.88 12.13
C ASP A 32 -24.50 -6.39 11.86
N LYS A 33 -24.10 -5.35 12.60
CA LYS A 33 -22.80 -4.70 12.48
C LYS A 33 -21.77 -5.27 13.45
N THR A 34 -22.13 -6.30 14.22
CA THR A 34 -21.23 -6.87 15.20
C THR A 34 -20.13 -7.67 14.53
N ILE A 35 -18.87 -7.28 14.78
CA ILE A 35 -17.69 -8.01 14.34
C ILE A 35 -16.92 -8.48 15.57
N SER A 36 -16.58 -9.77 15.60
CA SER A 36 -15.68 -10.29 16.63
C SER A 36 -14.33 -9.57 16.54
N PHE A 37 -13.70 -9.29 17.68
CA PHE A 37 -12.37 -8.67 17.76
C PHE A 37 -11.32 -9.35 16.86
N SER A 38 -11.30 -10.69 16.80
CA SER A 38 -10.37 -11.45 15.95
C SER A 38 -10.64 -11.26 14.45
N GLY A 39 -11.91 -11.17 14.05
CA GLY A 39 -12.32 -10.86 12.68
C GLY A 39 -11.96 -9.43 12.27
N CYS A 40 -12.18 -8.46 13.17
CA CYS A 40 -11.79 -7.06 13.02
C CYS A 40 -10.28 -6.95 12.81
N PHE A 41 -9.49 -7.54 13.71
CA PHE A 41 -8.04 -7.55 13.65
C PHE A 41 -7.50 -8.20 12.37
N SER A 42 -8.07 -9.33 11.97
CA SER A 42 -7.67 -10.01 10.73
C SER A 42 -7.96 -9.16 9.49
N GLN A 43 -9.13 -8.52 9.45
CA GLN A 43 -9.50 -7.63 8.33
C GLN A 43 -8.56 -6.42 8.24
N LEU A 44 -8.28 -5.76 9.36
CA LEU A 44 -7.32 -4.66 9.44
C LEU A 44 -5.92 -5.12 8.99
N TYR A 45 -5.50 -6.32 9.42
CA TYR A 45 -4.21 -6.88 9.04
C TYR A 45 -4.07 -7.05 7.52
N PHE A 46 -5.03 -7.74 6.90
CA PHE A 46 -5.00 -7.98 5.45
C PHE A 46 -5.12 -6.69 4.66
N PHE A 47 -6.04 -5.80 5.07
CA PHE A 47 -6.23 -4.52 4.41
C PHE A 47 -4.95 -3.68 4.38
N SER A 48 -4.35 -3.48 5.55
CA SER A 48 -3.15 -2.64 5.67
C SER A 48 -1.93 -3.27 5.01
N ALA A 49 -1.78 -4.60 5.07
CA ALA A 49 -0.72 -5.30 4.33
C ALA A 49 -0.85 -5.10 2.82
N LEU A 50 -2.06 -5.25 2.29
CA LEU A 50 -2.34 -5.09 0.86
C LEU A 50 -2.15 -3.63 0.44
N ALA A 51 -2.69 -2.66 1.18
CA ALA A 51 -2.52 -1.23 0.90
C ALA A 51 -1.05 -0.78 0.93
N GLY A 52 -0.27 -1.28 1.90
CA GLY A 52 1.17 -1.04 1.96
C GLY A 52 1.88 -1.61 0.72
N THR A 53 1.57 -2.86 0.36
CA THR A 53 2.14 -3.52 -0.82
C THR A 53 1.80 -2.77 -2.11
N GLU A 54 0.58 -2.27 -2.25
CA GLU A 54 0.12 -1.48 -3.39
C GLU A 54 0.98 -0.23 -3.58
N CYS A 55 1.22 0.54 -2.51
CA CYS A 55 2.05 1.74 -2.57
C CYS A 55 3.46 1.46 -3.12
N TYR A 56 4.09 0.38 -2.67
CA TYR A 56 5.43 -0.01 -3.13
C TYR A 56 5.42 -0.55 -4.57
N LEU A 57 4.40 -1.29 -4.97
CA LEU A 57 4.24 -1.75 -6.36
C LEU A 57 4.05 -0.57 -7.32
N LEU A 58 3.23 0.41 -6.95
CA LEU A 58 3.04 1.65 -7.73
C LEU A 58 4.35 2.44 -7.84
N ALA A 59 5.11 2.54 -6.74
CA ALA A 59 6.42 3.18 -6.76
C ALA A 59 7.40 2.42 -7.68
N ALA A 60 7.44 1.08 -7.64
CA ALA A 60 8.25 0.28 -8.54
C ALA A 60 7.86 0.45 -10.02
N MET A 61 6.55 0.57 -10.33
CA MET A 61 6.06 0.86 -11.68
C MET A 61 6.47 2.26 -12.15
N SER A 62 6.41 3.27 -11.27
CA SER A 62 6.89 4.61 -11.59
C SER A 62 8.39 4.63 -11.88
N TYR A 63 9.17 3.84 -11.15
CA TYR A 63 10.60 3.67 -11.36
C TYR A 63 10.91 2.98 -12.69
N ASP A 64 10.15 1.95 -13.04
CA ASP A 64 10.22 1.28 -14.35
C ASP A 64 10.07 2.28 -15.48
N ARG A 65 9.03 3.12 -15.40
CA ARG A 65 8.74 4.16 -16.40
C ARG A 65 9.83 5.21 -16.45
N TYR A 66 10.38 5.62 -15.31
CA TYR A 66 11.52 6.53 -15.25
C TYR A 66 12.74 5.96 -15.97
N LEU A 67 13.12 4.70 -15.71
CA LEU A 67 14.28 4.09 -16.36
C LEU A 67 14.05 3.95 -17.87
N ALA A 68 12.84 3.56 -18.29
CA ALA A 68 12.50 3.39 -19.70
C ALA A 68 12.61 4.70 -20.50
N ILE A 69 12.17 5.83 -19.92
CA ILE A 69 12.12 7.13 -20.60
C ILE A 69 13.45 7.90 -20.44
N CYS A 70 13.96 8.01 -19.21
CA CYS A 70 15.10 8.86 -18.91
C CYS A 70 16.45 8.17 -19.13
N LYS A 71 16.51 6.83 -19.13
CA LYS A 71 17.74 6.05 -19.24
C LYS A 71 17.60 4.81 -20.15
N PRO A 72 17.12 4.96 -21.41
CA PRO A 72 16.80 3.82 -22.28
C PRO A 72 17.99 2.89 -22.54
N LEU A 73 19.21 3.42 -22.67
CA LEU A 73 20.44 2.64 -22.91
C LEU A 73 20.82 1.72 -21.74
N HIS A 74 20.41 2.05 -20.52
CA HIS A 74 20.70 1.27 -19.31
C HIS A 74 19.47 0.54 -18.77
N TYR A 75 18.33 0.63 -19.47
CA TYR A 75 17.07 0.07 -19.00
C TYR A 75 17.16 -1.46 -18.85
N SER A 76 17.69 -2.17 -19.85
CA SER A 76 17.78 -3.63 -19.83
C SER A 76 18.76 -4.18 -18.80
N THR A 77 19.79 -3.42 -18.43
CA THR A 77 20.78 -3.82 -17.43
C THR A 77 20.29 -3.55 -16.01
N LEU A 78 19.62 -2.41 -15.79
CA LEU A 78 19.06 -2.04 -14.49
C LEU A 78 17.75 -2.79 -14.18
N MET A 79 16.83 -2.86 -15.14
CA MET A 79 15.52 -3.48 -14.98
C MET A 79 15.49 -4.89 -15.59
N ASN A 80 16.20 -5.81 -14.94
CA ASN A 80 16.18 -7.23 -15.29
C ASN A 80 15.08 -8.00 -14.52
N ASN A 81 14.78 -9.24 -14.95
CA ASN A 81 13.76 -10.06 -14.29
C ASN A 81 14.04 -10.35 -12.81
N ARG A 82 15.31 -10.53 -12.42
CA ARG A 82 15.68 -10.78 -11.02
C ARG A 82 15.40 -9.55 -10.16
N PHE A 83 15.71 -8.37 -10.66
CA PHE A 83 15.43 -7.11 -9.98
C PHE A 83 13.93 -6.85 -9.87
N CYS A 84 13.15 -7.14 -10.92
CA CYS A 84 11.69 -7.07 -10.85
C CYS A 84 11.11 -8.00 -9.78
N LEU A 85 11.63 -9.24 -9.69
CA LEU A 85 11.23 -10.19 -8.65
C LEU A 85 11.60 -9.70 -7.24
N GLN A 86 12.80 -9.15 -7.07
CA GLN A 86 13.24 -8.56 -5.80
C GLN A 86 12.37 -7.38 -5.39
N LEU A 87 12.01 -6.49 -6.31
CA LEU A 87 11.12 -5.37 -6.04
C LEU A 87 9.71 -5.84 -5.66
N ALA A 88 9.14 -6.81 -6.37
CA ALA A 88 7.84 -7.36 -6.03
C ALA A 88 7.87 -8.06 -4.65
N ALA A 89 8.84 -8.94 -4.42
CA ALA A 89 9.00 -9.61 -3.13
C ALA A 89 9.21 -8.60 -1.99
N GLY A 90 10.05 -7.57 -2.20
CA GLY A 90 10.26 -6.49 -1.25
C GLY A 90 8.99 -5.68 -0.98
N SER A 91 8.14 -5.46 -1.98
CA SER A 91 6.85 -4.76 -1.80
C SER A 91 5.93 -5.54 -0.88
N TRP A 92 5.76 -6.84 -1.13
CA TRP A 92 4.98 -7.74 -0.28
C TRP A 92 5.55 -7.83 1.15
N LEU A 93 6.86 -8.00 1.28
CA LEU A 93 7.52 -8.08 2.57
C LEU A 93 7.35 -6.80 3.39
N ASN A 94 7.52 -5.62 2.77
CA ASN A 94 7.34 -4.35 3.48
C ASN A 94 5.89 -4.15 3.94
N GLY A 95 4.90 -4.45 3.09
CA GLY A 95 3.49 -4.39 3.46
C GLY A 95 3.18 -5.29 4.67
N CYS A 96 3.62 -6.55 4.63
CA CYS A 96 3.44 -7.48 5.75
C CYS A 96 4.20 -7.07 7.02
N LEU A 97 5.44 -6.57 6.88
CA LEU A 97 6.26 -6.15 8.02
C LEU A 97 5.64 -4.94 8.73
N ALA A 98 5.20 -3.92 7.99
CA ALA A 98 4.60 -2.72 8.57
C ALA A 98 3.42 -3.06 9.49
N ILE A 99 2.49 -3.88 9.00
CA ILE A 99 1.31 -4.26 9.75
C ILE A 99 1.60 -5.25 10.88
N THR A 100 2.62 -6.10 10.73
CA THR A 100 3.03 -7.02 11.80
C THR A 100 3.63 -6.25 12.97
N ILE A 101 4.47 -5.25 12.69
CA ILE A 101 5.01 -4.35 13.72
C ILE A 101 3.85 -3.63 14.41
N PHE A 102 2.96 -3.00 13.64
CA PHE A 102 1.78 -2.32 14.19
C PHE A 102 0.93 -3.26 15.06
N GLY A 103 0.63 -4.47 14.58
CA GLY A 103 -0.15 -5.47 15.30
C GLY A 103 0.50 -5.93 16.61
N LEU A 104 1.84 -6.03 16.67
CA LEU A 104 2.56 -6.35 17.91
C LEU A 104 2.37 -5.24 18.95
N PHE A 105 2.48 -3.98 18.57
CA PHE A 105 2.20 -2.85 19.47
C PHE A 105 0.72 -2.79 19.87
N LEU A 106 -0.19 -3.10 18.93
CA LEU A 106 -1.61 -3.18 19.20
C LEU A 106 -1.95 -4.28 20.22
N SER A 107 -1.25 -5.41 20.18
CA SER A 107 -1.43 -6.52 21.14
C SER A 107 -0.94 -6.22 22.56
N GLN A 108 -0.08 -5.20 22.73
CA GLN A 108 0.39 -4.77 24.05
C GLN A 108 -0.60 -3.83 24.76
N LEU A 109 -1.59 -3.30 24.04
CA LEU A 109 -2.66 -2.48 24.64
C LEU A 109 -3.65 -3.35 25.41
N THR A 110 -4.07 -2.87 26.58
CA THR A 110 -5.11 -3.51 27.39
C THR A 110 -6.49 -3.00 26.96
N PHE A 111 -7.29 -3.87 26.36
CA PHE A 111 -8.66 -3.58 25.94
C PHE A 111 -9.63 -3.82 27.12
N CYS A 112 -10.42 -2.81 27.50
CA CYS A 112 -11.41 -2.90 28.58
C CYS A 112 -12.86 -2.75 28.13
N GLY A 113 -13.09 -2.28 26.89
CA GLY A 113 -14.45 -2.11 26.35
C GLY A 113 -15.16 -3.44 26.11
N PRO A 114 -16.48 -3.43 25.84
CA PRO A 114 -17.18 -4.63 25.40
C PRO A 114 -16.48 -5.21 24.17
N ASN A 115 -16.33 -6.53 24.09
CA ASN A 115 -15.71 -7.25 22.96
C ASN A 115 -16.54 -7.18 21.65
N GLU A 116 -17.44 -6.22 21.54
CA GLU A 116 -18.32 -5.94 20.40
C GLU A 116 -18.09 -4.49 19.96
N ILE A 117 -17.59 -4.34 18.73
CA ILE A 117 -17.33 -3.03 18.11
C ILE A 117 -18.51 -2.72 17.20
N ASP A 118 -19.24 -1.65 17.50
CA ASP A 118 -20.45 -1.25 16.76
C ASP A 118 -20.12 -0.38 15.53
N HIS A 119 -19.10 -0.79 14.76
CA HIS A 119 -18.63 -0.08 13.56
C HIS A 119 -18.47 -1.00 12.35
N PHE A 120 -18.91 -0.49 11.20
CA PHE A 120 -18.95 -1.17 9.90
C PHE A 120 -17.55 -1.54 9.34
N TYR A 121 -16.50 -0.95 9.93
CA TYR A 121 -15.12 -1.07 9.50
C TYR A 121 -14.20 -1.09 10.73
N CYS A 122 -13.20 -1.97 10.70
CA CYS A 122 -12.17 -2.02 11.75
C CYS A 122 -11.11 -0.97 11.46
N ASP A 123 -11.27 0.23 12.02
CA ASP A 123 -10.34 1.33 11.83
C ASP A 123 -9.40 1.40 13.06
N PRO A 124 -8.08 1.61 12.91
CA PRO A 124 -7.14 1.50 14.04
C PRO A 124 -7.35 2.59 15.10
N ILE A 125 -7.88 3.75 14.70
CA ILE A 125 -8.18 4.89 15.59
C ILE A 125 -9.31 4.56 16.59
N PRO A 126 -10.52 4.15 16.17
CA PRO A 126 -11.58 3.75 17.11
C PRO A 126 -11.21 2.48 17.89
N LEU A 127 -10.38 1.59 17.34
CA LEU A 127 -9.86 0.43 18.09
C LEU A 127 -9.00 0.85 19.27
N MET A 128 -8.18 1.90 19.11
CA MET A 128 -7.37 2.45 20.18
C MET A 128 -8.21 3.20 21.22
N GLU A 129 -9.26 3.93 20.82
CA GLU A 129 -10.18 4.62 21.76
C GLU A 129 -10.94 3.66 22.71
N LEU A 130 -11.09 2.39 22.33
CA LEU A 130 -11.68 1.33 23.16
C LEU A 130 -10.73 0.76 24.24
N SER A 131 -9.45 1.15 24.21
CA SER A 131 -8.46 0.65 25.15
C SER A 131 -8.45 1.45 26.48
N CYS A 132 -8.20 0.76 27.59
CA CYS A 132 -8.10 1.34 28.93
C CYS A 132 -6.74 1.98 29.22
N SER A 133 -5.75 1.69 28.38
CA SER A 133 -4.35 2.05 28.56
C SER A 133 -4.04 3.34 27.80
N ASP A 134 -2.96 4.02 28.18
CA ASP A 134 -2.49 5.21 27.46
C ASP A 134 -2.15 4.84 26.00
N THR A 135 -2.95 5.35 25.05
CA THR A 135 -2.85 5.09 23.61
C THR A 135 -1.80 5.94 22.93
N HIS A 136 -1.25 6.95 23.62
CA HIS A 136 -0.37 7.94 23.03
C HIS A 136 0.89 7.32 22.40
N LEU A 137 1.45 6.27 23.02
CA LEU A 137 2.62 5.56 22.49
C LEU A 137 2.28 4.79 21.22
N SER A 138 1.13 4.12 21.18
CA SER A 138 0.69 3.35 20.01
C SER A 138 0.29 4.22 18.83
N LEU A 139 -0.36 5.38 19.09
CA LEU A 139 -0.64 6.38 18.06
C LEU A 139 0.65 6.98 17.48
N LEU A 140 1.64 7.26 18.34
CA LEU A 140 2.93 7.77 17.90
C LEU A 140 3.69 6.74 17.06
N VAL A 141 3.65 5.46 17.46
CA VAL A 141 4.23 4.35 16.68
C VAL A 141 3.51 4.19 15.34
N ASP A 142 2.18 4.22 15.32
CA ASP A 142 1.39 4.16 14.10
C ASP A 142 1.76 5.29 13.13
N PHE A 143 1.83 6.52 13.63
CA PHE A 143 2.26 7.68 12.85
C PHE A 143 3.68 7.51 12.29
N ILE A 144 4.62 7.01 13.10
CA ILE A 144 5.99 6.72 12.64
C ILE A 144 5.98 5.65 11.55
N ILE A 145 5.26 4.55 11.73
CA ILE A 145 5.16 3.47 10.74
C ILE A 145 4.53 4.03 9.45
N ALA A 146 3.43 4.76 9.55
CA ALA A 146 2.79 5.39 8.41
C ALA A 146 3.77 6.30 7.65
N CYS A 147 4.54 7.15 8.35
CA CYS A 147 5.57 7.98 7.71
C CYS A 147 6.69 7.15 7.08
N VAL A 148 7.27 6.19 7.80
CA VAL A 148 8.41 5.37 7.34
C VAL A 148 8.04 4.52 6.14
N PHE A 149 6.82 3.98 6.08
CA PHE A 149 6.38 3.11 5.00
C PHE A 149 5.70 3.85 3.85
N THR A 150 5.13 5.04 4.06
CA THR A 150 4.43 5.81 3.01
C THR A 150 5.29 6.88 2.35
N LEU A 151 6.15 7.58 3.11
CA LEU A 151 6.97 8.65 2.55
C LEU A 151 7.97 8.15 1.51
N PRO A 152 8.69 7.03 1.68
CA PRO A 152 9.60 6.54 0.66
C PRO A 152 8.95 6.23 -0.70
N PRO A 153 7.86 5.43 -0.79
CA PRO A 153 7.21 5.19 -2.07
C PRO A 153 6.60 6.47 -2.66
N PHE A 154 6.07 7.38 -1.82
CA PHE A 154 5.55 8.67 -2.27
C PHE A 154 6.64 9.54 -2.91
N LEU A 155 7.77 9.74 -2.21
CA LEU A 155 8.90 10.52 -2.71
C LEU A 155 9.50 9.90 -3.96
N LEU A 156 9.65 8.58 -3.99
CA LEU A 156 10.19 7.87 -5.15
C LEU A 156 9.29 8.03 -6.38
N THR A 157 7.97 7.94 -6.18
CA THR A 157 6.98 8.17 -7.23
C THR A 157 7.03 9.61 -7.73
N LEU A 158 7.00 10.59 -6.82
CA LEU A 158 7.05 12.00 -7.15
C LEU A 158 8.32 12.35 -7.93
N MET A 159 9.48 11.93 -7.43
CA MET A 159 10.76 12.18 -8.10
C MET A 159 10.80 11.54 -9.50
N SER A 160 10.31 10.31 -9.64
CA SER A 160 10.25 9.62 -10.92
C SER A 160 9.43 10.41 -11.94
N TYR A 161 8.22 10.85 -11.57
CA TYR A 161 7.38 11.66 -12.46
C TYR A 161 7.95 13.04 -12.75
N VAL A 162 8.55 13.73 -11.77
CA VAL A 162 9.21 15.02 -11.99
C VAL A 162 10.33 14.88 -13.03
N PHE A 163 11.16 13.84 -12.93
CA PHE A 163 12.22 13.60 -13.91
C PHE A 163 11.67 13.21 -15.29
N ILE A 164 10.62 12.39 -15.35
CA ILE A 164 9.96 12.04 -16.61
C ILE A 164 9.43 13.31 -17.29
N LEU A 165 8.69 14.15 -16.57
CA LEU A 165 8.16 15.40 -17.10
C LEU A 165 9.29 16.34 -17.54
N ALA A 166 10.34 16.49 -16.74
CA ALA A 166 11.51 17.29 -17.11
C ALA A 166 12.20 16.77 -18.39
N SER A 167 12.32 15.45 -18.54
CA SER A 167 12.86 14.81 -19.74
C SER A 167 11.98 15.08 -20.97
N ILE A 168 10.65 14.95 -20.84
CA ILE A 168 9.70 15.23 -21.91
C ILE A 168 9.76 16.71 -22.33
N MET A 169 9.83 17.64 -21.38
CA MET A 169 9.94 19.08 -21.66
C MET A 169 11.21 19.44 -22.45
N ARG A 170 12.29 18.65 -22.31
CA ARG A 170 13.54 18.83 -23.06
C ARG A 170 13.50 18.31 -24.49
N ILE A 171 12.49 17.52 -24.87
CA ILE A 171 12.37 17.00 -26.24
C ILE A 171 11.95 18.16 -27.16
N PRO A 172 12.76 18.54 -28.16
CA PRO A 172 12.45 19.68 -29.03
C PRO A 172 11.33 19.40 -30.04
N SER A 173 10.99 18.13 -30.28
CA SER A 173 9.92 17.72 -31.20
C SER A 173 8.56 17.58 -30.49
N THR A 174 7.53 18.24 -31.03
CA THR A 174 6.14 18.13 -30.57
C THR A 174 5.60 16.70 -30.72
N THR A 175 5.92 16.02 -31.82
CA THR A 175 5.57 14.61 -32.06
C THR A 175 6.25 13.67 -31.06
N GLY A 176 7.52 13.94 -30.73
CA GLY A 176 8.26 13.21 -29.70
C GLY A 176 7.66 13.38 -28.29
N ARG A 177 7.23 14.60 -27.95
CA ARG A 177 6.51 14.89 -26.70
C ARG A 177 5.16 14.17 -26.63
N GLN A 178 4.36 14.25 -27.70
CA GLN A 178 3.05 13.62 -27.74
C GLN A 178 3.13 12.10 -27.61
N LYS A 179 4.12 11.47 -28.26
CA LYS A 179 4.39 10.03 -28.11
C LYS A 179 4.81 9.68 -26.68
N ALA A 180 5.69 10.46 -26.05
CA ALA A 180 6.12 10.21 -24.67
C ALA A 180 4.95 10.35 -23.66
N PHE A 181 4.09 11.35 -23.82
CA PHE A 181 2.88 11.50 -23.01
C PHE A 181 1.89 10.34 -23.19
N SER A 182 1.72 9.82 -24.41
CA SER A 182 0.85 8.65 -24.63
C SER A 182 1.41 7.32 -24.09
N THR A 183 2.69 7.29 -23.71
CA THR A 183 3.34 6.10 -23.14
C THR A 183 3.47 6.16 -21.62
N CYS A 184 3.12 7.30 -21.01
CA CYS A 184 3.19 7.57 -19.59
C CYS A 184 1.79 7.50 -18.98
#